data_AF-A0A517RHY3-F1
#
_entry.id   AF-A0A517RHY3-F1
#
_cell.length_a   1.000
_cell.length_b   1.000
_cell.length_c   1.000
_cell.angle_alpha   90.00
_cell.angle_beta   90.00
_cell.angle_gamma   90.00
#
_symmetry.space_group_name_H-M   'P 1'
#
loop_
_entity.id
_entity.type
_entity.pdbx_description
1 polymer ?
#
loop_
_entity_poly.entity_id
_entity_poly.type
_entity_poly.pdbx_seq_one_letter_code
_entity_poly.pdbx_strand_id
1 'polypeptide(L)'
;MTKEFFSYSETRQLFQTLEEITRRSNVSRAQAFEDTIRASVAALAAETMEPEYFEAIKAHTKGEIGKRGVDLMPVFLAQTVDAMSRTDNDVLGDLFQGCISYGEHSLYLTPPSVAQLMAKMTIDETEDGDNRDTSISDPCCGSGIPLIEAGKLRPKAELVGQDIDARCARLAAINLGLRQKYGWIICGNTLTSEVQFVYRIGSFFHKGPQGRRRGVIREVPPEQCPVLPELQHHTKQSLLDTLDEESFPNSVPEQNVPQIIEIPDWVLRLEQCHALQEQSEEQQNSPIHRSEENRAEGDLKTDTAKPQKPSPENDDEPPKTQQALF
;
A
#
# COMPACT_ATOMS: atom_id res chain seq x y z
N MET A 1 -22.92 1.88 5.86
CA MET A 1 -22.07 2.40 4.77
C MET A 1 -20.66 2.45 5.33
N THR A 2 -19.73 1.68 4.78
CA THR A 2 -18.34 1.65 5.26
C THR A 2 -17.74 3.03 5.06
N LYS A 3 -17.07 3.55 6.09
CA LYS A 3 -16.46 4.88 6.04
C LYS A 3 -15.19 4.81 5.22
N GLU A 4 -14.96 5.81 4.37
CA GLU A 4 -13.72 5.91 3.61
C GLU A 4 -12.51 6.08 4.56
N PHE A 5 -11.39 5.44 4.20
CA PHE A 5 -10.14 5.52 4.94
C PHE A 5 -8.98 5.69 3.97
N PHE A 6 -8.02 6.54 4.31
CA PHE A 6 -6.84 6.81 3.47
C PHE A 6 -5.61 6.91 4.34
N SER A 7 -4.54 6.26 3.92
CA SER A 7 -3.24 6.24 4.57
C SER A 7 -2.42 7.48 4.22
N TYR A 8 -2.62 8.04 3.02
CA TYR A 8 -1.89 9.20 2.54
C TYR A 8 -2.76 10.46 2.47
N SER A 9 -2.15 11.61 2.73
CA SER A 9 -2.85 12.90 2.72
C SER A 9 -3.30 13.29 1.32
N GLU A 10 -2.47 12.99 0.33
CA GLU A 10 -2.66 13.25 -1.09
C GLU A 10 -3.87 12.50 -1.66
N THR A 11 -4.13 11.28 -1.17
CA THR A 11 -5.26 10.45 -1.59
C THR A 11 -6.59 11.18 -1.41
N ARG A 12 -6.72 12.05 -0.39
CA ARG A 12 -7.94 12.84 -0.15
C ARG A 12 -8.26 13.79 -1.29
N GLN A 13 -7.23 14.36 -1.93
CA GLN A 13 -7.44 15.25 -3.07
C GLN A 13 -7.94 14.48 -4.28
N LEU A 14 -7.34 13.31 -4.56
CA LEU A 14 -7.81 12.43 -5.64
C LEU A 14 -9.25 11.98 -5.39
N PHE A 15 -9.59 11.63 -4.14
CA PHE A 15 -10.95 11.26 -3.76
C PHE A 15 -11.97 12.37 -4.02
N GLN A 16 -11.65 13.62 -3.66
CA GLN A 16 -12.54 14.76 -3.94
C GLN A 16 -12.77 14.96 -5.44
N THR A 17 -11.72 14.83 -6.25
CA THR A 17 -11.84 14.92 -7.71
C THR A 17 -12.68 13.77 -8.26
N LEU A 18 -12.49 12.55 -7.75
CA LEU A 18 -13.27 11.37 -8.14
C LEU A 18 -14.76 11.54 -7.83
N GLU A 19 -15.11 11.99 -6.62
CA GLU A 19 -16.51 12.23 -6.24
C GLU A 19 -17.16 13.29 -7.14
N GLU A 20 -16.41 14.31 -7.54
CA GLU A 20 -16.90 15.32 -8.48
C GLU A 20 -17.08 14.76 -9.91
N ILE A 21 -16.20 13.85 -10.37
CA ILE A 21 -16.40 13.09 -11.61
C ILE A 21 -17.70 12.27 -11.51
N THR A 22 -17.88 11.53 -10.41
CA THR A 22 -19.07 10.72 -10.14
C THR A 22 -20.34 11.57 -10.20
N ARG A 23 -20.34 12.72 -9.51
CA ARG A 23 -21.47 13.65 -9.46
C ARG A 23 -21.80 14.26 -10.83
N ARG A 24 -20.79 14.73 -11.57
CA ARG A 24 -20.98 15.36 -12.89
C ARG A 24 -21.44 14.37 -13.95
N SER A 25 -21.00 13.12 -13.85
CA SER A 25 -21.33 12.07 -14.82
C SER A 25 -22.56 11.25 -14.46
N ASN A 26 -23.06 11.37 -13.23
CA ASN A 26 -24.20 10.61 -12.72
C ASN A 26 -24.01 9.10 -12.89
N VAL A 27 -22.84 8.60 -12.49
CA VAL A 27 -22.47 7.16 -12.47
C VAL A 27 -22.14 6.73 -11.05
N SER A 28 -21.90 5.44 -10.82
CA SER A 28 -21.42 4.96 -9.52
C SER A 28 -19.96 5.37 -9.30
N ARG A 29 -19.52 5.45 -8.03
CA ARG A 29 -18.12 5.71 -7.67
C ARG A 29 -17.18 4.66 -8.27
N ALA A 30 -17.56 3.39 -8.21
CA ALA A 30 -16.80 2.28 -8.78
C ALA A 30 -16.61 2.43 -10.29
N GLN A 31 -17.69 2.78 -11.02
CA GLN A 31 -17.61 3.02 -12.45
C GLN A 31 -16.74 4.24 -12.78
N ALA A 32 -16.94 5.37 -12.07
CA ALA A 32 -16.11 6.55 -12.27
C ALA A 32 -14.62 6.27 -12.06
N PHE A 33 -14.28 5.47 -11.04
CA PHE A 33 -12.90 5.07 -10.77
C PHE A 33 -12.35 4.20 -11.91
N GLU A 34 -13.07 3.15 -12.29
CA GLU A 34 -12.66 2.22 -13.35
C GLU A 34 -12.47 2.94 -14.70
N ASP A 35 -13.42 3.78 -15.09
CA ASP A 35 -13.35 4.54 -16.34
C ASP A 35 -12.21 5.57 -16.29
N THR A 36 -11.93 6.19 -15.13
CA THR A 36 -10.81 7.12 -14.97
C THR A 36 -9.45 6.42 -15.07
N ILE A 37 -9.27 5.24 -14.47
CA ILE A 37 -8.00 4.49 -14.59
C ILE A 37 -7.82 3.92 -16.00
N ARG A 38 -8.90 3.48 -16.67
CA ARG A 38 -8.87 3.04 -18.08
C ARG A 38 -8.45 4.19 -19.00
N ALA A 39 -9.06 5.37 -18.84
CA ALA A 39 -8.68 6.56 -19.57
C ALA A 39 -7.23 6.98 -19.29
N SER A 40 -6.76 6.83 -18.05
CA SER A 40 -5.38 7.13 -17.66
C SER A 40 -4.37 6.18 -18.32
N VAL A 41 -4.64 4.88 -18.35
CA VAL A 41 -3.81 3.90 -19.06
C VAL A 41 -3.72 4.25 -20.55
N ALA A 42 -4.85 4.52 -21.20
CA ALA A 42 -4.87 4.86 -22.61
C ALA A 42 -4.17 6.21 -22.91
N ALA A 43 -4.30 7.19 -22.02
CA ALA A 43 -3.57 8.46 -22.13
C ALA A 43 -2.04 8.28 -22.05
N LEU A 44 -1.57 7.26 -21.32
CA LEU A 44 -0.15 6.90 -21.22
C LEU A 44 0.34 6.00 -22.38
N ALA A 45 -0.54 5.66 -23.33
CA ALA A 45 -0.28 4.76 -24.44
C ALA A 45 0.08 5.44 -25.78
N ALA A 46 0.34 6.75 -25.77
CA ALA A 46 0.82 7.48 -26.95
C ALA A 46 -0.06 7.28 -28.20
N GLU A 47 -1.38 7.44 -28.04
CA GLU A 47 -2.40 7.34 -29.11
C GLU A 47 -2.59 5.90 -29.66
N THR A 48 -1.97 4.86 -29.06
CA THR A 48 -2.19 3.47 -29.52
C THR A 48 -3.45 2.82 -28.95
N MET A 49 -4.13 3.47 -28.02
CA MET A 49 -5.33 2.96 -27.32
C MET A 49 -6.48 3.98 -27.35
N GLU A 50 -6.60 4.74 -28.44
CA GLU A 50 -7.67 5.73 -28.60
C GLU A 50 -9.09 5.12 -28.53
N PRO A 51 -9.38 3.96 -29.15
CA PRO A 51 -10.70 3.34 -29.01
C PRO A 51 -11.08 3.05 -27.55
N GLU A 52 -10.14 2.52 -26.77
CA GLU A 52 -10.30 2.22 -25.35
C GLU A 52 -10.48 3.50 -24.52
N TYR A 53 -9.73 4.56 -24.86
CA TYR A 53 -9.89 5.87 -24.26
C TYR A 53 -11.30 6.41 -24.47
N PHE A 54 -11.79 6.44 -25.71
CA PHE A 54 -13.11 6.96 -26.04
C PHE A 54 -14.25 6.15 -25.42
N GLU A 55 -14.12 4.83 -25.34
CA GLU A 55 -15.11 3.99 -24.66
C GLU A 55 -15.13 4.24 -23.15
N ALA A 56 -13.96 4.38 -22.50
CA ALA A 56 -13.87 4.68 -21.07
C ALA A 56 -14.52 6.04 -20.73
N ILE A 57 -14.28 7.09 -21.51
CA ILE A 57 -14.82 8.41 -21.19
C ILE A 57 -16.29 8.60 -21.58
N LYS A 58 -16.88 7.67 -22.36
CA LYS A 58 -18.19 7.80 -23.00
C LYS A 58 -19.30 8.23 -22.05
N ALA A 59 -19.38 7.57 -20.89
CA ALA A 59 -20.36 7.87 -19.85
C ALA A 59 -20.19 9.28 -19.23
N HIS A 60 -19.03 9.90 -19.42
CA HIS A 60 -18.61 11.13 -18.76
C HIS A 60 -18.65 12.37 -19.64
N THR A 61 -19.11 12.24 -20.90
CA THR A 61 -19.07 13.30 -21.93
C THR A 61 -20.29 14.20 -21.99
N LYS A 62 -21.37 13.90 -21.26
CA LYS A 62 -22.61 14.69 -21.28
C LYS A 62 -22.44 16.03 -20.55
N GLY A 63 -22.98 17.11 -21.14
CA GLY A 63 -23.01 18.45 -20.56
C GLY A 63 -22.14 19.47 -21.29
N GLU A 64 -22.04 20.67 -20.72
CA GLU A 64 -21.24 21.78 -21.24
C GLU A 64 -19.74 21.53 -21.03
N ILE A 65 -18.91 21.80 -22.05
CA ILE A 65 -17.44 21.69 -21.97
C ILE A 65 -16.93 22.51 -20.77
N GLY A 66 -16.07 21.90 -19.95
CA GLY A 66 -15.54 22.46 -18.71
C GLY A 66 -16.35 22.09 -17.46
N LYS A 67 -17.58 21.59 -17.63
CA LYS A 67 -18.48 21.18 -16.53
C LYS A 67 -18.79 19.68 -16.55
N ARG A 68 -18.24 18.91 -17.49
CA ARG A 68 -18.47 17.46 -17.61
C ARG A 68 -17.54 16.71 -16.64
N GLY A 69 -17.86 15.46 -16.34
CA GLY A 69 -16.96 14.62 -15.53
C GLY A 69 -15.66 14.30 -16.27
N VAL A 70 -15.71 14.11 -17.59
CA VAL A 70 -14.50 13.86 -18.41
C VAL A 70 -13.48 15.01 -18.32
N ASP A 71 -13.93 16.24 -18.10
CA ASP A 71 -13.05 17.41 -17.99
C ASP A 71 -12.17 17.36 -16.73
N LEU A 72 -12.51 16.52 -15.76
CA LEU A 72 -11.74 16.31 -14.52
C LEU A 72 -10.84 15.07 -14.55
N MET A 73 -11.01 14.15 -15.50
CA MET A 73 -10.13 12.98 -15.60
C MET A 73 -8.66 13.35 -15.86
N PRO A 74 -8.32 14.35 -16.72
CA PRO A 74 -6.95 14.84 -16.83
C PRO A 74 -6.43 15.49 -15.55
N VAL A 75 -7.31 16.15 -14.78
CA VAL A 75 -6.96 16.75 -13.47
C VAL A 75 -6.63 15.65 -12.47
N PHE A 76 -7.43 14.58 -12.44
CA PHE A 76 -7.17 13.41 -11.60
C PHE A 76 -5.82 12.76 -11.94
N LEU A 77 -5.52 12.56 -13.23
CA LEU A 77 -4.24 12.01 -13.65
C LEU A 77 -3.07 12.95 -13.30
N ALA A 78 -3.24 14.26 -13.46
CA ALA A 78 -2.21 15.23 -13.06
C ALA A 78 -1.95 15.22 -11.55
N GLN A 79 -3.01 15.15 -10.72
CA GLN A 79 -2.90 15.01 -9.27
C GLN A 79 -2.18 13.71 -8.88
N THR A 80 -2.50 12.61 -9.57
CA THR A 80 -1.84 11.32 -9.39
C THR A 80 -0.34 11.44 -9.66
N VAL A 81 0.04 12.01 -10.82
CA VAL A 81 1.45 12.21 -11.19
C VAL A 81 2.18 13.11 -10.20
N ASP A 82 1.57 14.22 -9.77
CA ASP A 82 2.14 15.14 -8.79
C ASP A 82 2.39 14.45 -7.44
N ALA A 83 1.38 13.76 -6.91
CA ALA A 83 1.46 13.07 -5.62
C ALA A 83 2.54 11.99 -5.62
N MET A 84 2.58 11.17 -6.67
CA MET A 84 3.59 10.11 -6.83
C MET A 84 4.99 10.69 -6.99
N SER A 85 5.14 11.80 -7.73
CA SER A 85 6.45 12.44 -7.94
C SER A 85 7.01 13.05 -6.64
N ARG A 86 6.14 13.54 -5.74
CA ARG A 86 6.54 14.12 -4.46
C ARG A 86 6.82 13.09 -3.37
N THR A 87 6.07 11.99 -3.35
CA THR A 87 6.03 11.08 -2.19
C THR A 87 6.44 9.65 -2.48
N ASP A 88 6.45 9.24 -3.75
CA ASP A 88 6.59 7.84 -4.18
C ASP A 88 5.52 6.88 -3.62
N ASN A 89 4.46 7.39 -2.98
CA ASN A 89 3.39 6.59 -2.38
C ASN A 89 2.45 5.97 -3.41
N ASP A 90 1.79 4.87 -3.03
CA ASP A 90 0.72 4.24 -3.80
C ASP A 90 -0.63 4.92 -3.59
N VAL A 91 -0.77 6.16 -4.06
CA VAL A 91 -2.00 6.94 -3.88
C VAL A 91 -3.21 6.33 -4.59
N LEU A 92 -3.00 5.57 -5.67
CA LEU A 92 -4.08 4.92 -6.39
C LEU A 92 -4.55 3.63 -5.69
N GLY A 93 -3.61 2.82 -5.16
CA GLY A 93 -3.95 1.67 -4.34
C GLY A 93 -4.65 2.07 -3.04
N ASP A 94 -4.16 3.12 -2.37
CA ASP A 94 -4.80 3.67 -1.17
C ASP A 94 -6.21 4.20 -1.45
N LEU A 95 -6.42 4.88 -2.58
CA LEU A 95 -7.75 5.29 -3.02
C LEU A 95 -8.67 4.08 -3.28
N PHE A 96 -8.16 3.11 -4.03
CA PHE A 96 -8.91 1.91 -4.40
C PHE A 96 -9.35 1.12 -3.16
N GLN A 97 -8.42 0.80 -2.27
CA GLN A 97 -8.73 0.06 -1.06
C GLN A 97 -9.60 0.89 -0.10
N GLY A 98 -9.37 2.20 -0.04
CA GLY A 98 -10.01 3.12 0.89
C GLY A 98 -11.44 3.53 0.56
N CYS A 99 -11.84 3.54 -0.71
CA CYS A 99 -13.17 4.00 -1.11
C CYS A 99 -13.88 3.16 -2.19
N ILE A 100 -13.21 2.15 -2.77
CA ILE A 100 -13.76 1.29 -3.82
C ILE A 100 -13.91 -0.16 -3.35
N SER A 101 -12.83 -0.84 -2.98
CA SER A 101 -12.88 -2.26 -2.60
C SER A 101 -13.16 -2.46 -1.11
N TYR A 102 -12.71 -1.58 -0.22
CA TYR A 102 -12.80 -1.75 1.24
C TYR A 102 -12.21 -3.07 1.77
N GLY A 103 -11.35 -3.75 0.99
CA GLY A 103 -10.87 -5.11 1.29
C GLY A 103 -11.93 -6.20 1.10
N GLU A 104 -13.05 -5.90 0.46
CA GLU A 104 -14.06 -6.90 0.08
C GLU A 104 -13.43 -7.96 -0.82
N HIS A 105 -13.91 -9.20 -0.68
CA HIS A 105 -13.39 -10.37 -1.41
C HIS A 105 -11.89 -10.65 -1.17
N SER A 106 -11.36 -10.27 0.00
CA SER A 106 -9.96 -10.44 0.38
C SER A 106 -8.97 -9.69 -0.52
N LEU A 107 -9.43 -8.63 -1.17
CA LEU A 107 -8.61 -7.78 -2.02
C LEU A 107 -7.85 -6.75 -1.17
N TYR A 108 -6.81 -7.21 -0.48
CA TYR A 108 -5.90 -6.38 0.31
C TYR A 108 -4.60 -6.12 -0.46
N LEU A 109 -4.20 -4.86 -0.51
CA LEU A 109 -2.93 -4.46 -1.09
C LEU A 109 -1.82 -4.53 -0.04
N THR A 110 -0.64 -4.98 -0.46
CA THR A 110 0.53 -5.10 0.41
C THR A 110 0.99 -3.72 0.90
N PRO A 111 1.11 -3.49 2.23
CA PRO A 111 1.67 -2.24 2.74
C PRO A 111 3.13 -2.04 2.30
N PRO A 112 3.58 -0.80 2.04
CA PRO A 112 4.94 -0.54 1.54
C PRO A 112 6.06 -1.11 2.41
N SER A 113 5.91 -1.08 3.74
CA SER A 113 6.91 -1.63 4.68
C SER A 113 7.07 -3.14 4.53
N VAL A 114 5.98 -3.88 4.27
CA VAL A 114 6.02 -5.33 4.04
C VAL A 114 6.62 -5.63 2.67
N ALA A 115 6.25 -4.86 1.63
CA ALA A 115 6.84 -4.98 0.30
C ALA A 115 8.37 -4.74 0.33
N GLN A 116 8.82 -3.72 1.06
CA GLN A 116 10.25 -3.44 1.27
C GLN A 116 10.99 -4.56 1.99
N LEU A 117 10.38 -5.10 3.05
CA LEU A 117 10.95 -6.25 3.76
C LEU A 117 11.10 -7.45 2.84
N MET A 118 10.05 -7.83 2.12
CA MET A 118 10.08 -8.96 1.19
C MET A 118 11.14 -8.76 0.10
N ALA A 119 11.21 -7.58 -0.51
CA ALA A 119 12.22 -7.27 -1.52
C ALA A 119 13.66 -7.46 -0.99
N LYS A 120 13.96 -6.97 0.23
CA LYS A 120 15.29 -7.12 0.84
C LYS A 120 15.62 -8.57 1.22
N MET A 121 14.62 -9.42 1.42
CA MET A 121 14.82 -10.83 1.72
C MET A 121 15.05 -11.67 0.46
N THR A 122 14.45 -11.28 -0.67
CA THR A 122 14.46 -12.09 -1.90
C THR A 122 15.47 -11.62 -2.93
N ILE A 123 15.87 -10.35 -2.89
CA ILE A 123 16.76 -9.75 -3.88
C ILE A 123 18.17 -9.62 -3.32
N ASP A 124 19.13 -10.31 -3.94
CA ASP A 124 20.55 -10.12 -3.65
C ASP A 124 21.08 -8.87 -4.40
N GLU A 125 21.54 -7.88 -3.63
CA GLU A 125 22.15 -6.66 -4.16
C GLU A 125 23.58 -6.90 -4.68
N THR A 126 24.23 -8.01 -4.31
CA THR A 126 25.65 -8.30 -4.60
C THR A 126 25.88 -9.08 -5.88
N GLU A 127 24.84 -9.68 -6.47
CA GLU A 127 24.94 -10.23 -7.82
C GLU A 127 25.09 -9.08 -8.82
N ASP A 128 26.24 -8.96 -9.48
CA ASP A 128 26.55 -7.93 -10.48
C ASP A 128 25.44 -7.84 -11.55
N GLY A 129 24.49 -6.93 -11.31
CA GLY A 129 23.19 -6.84 -11.97
C GLY A 129 23.24 -6.06 -13.28
N ASP A 130 24.19 -6.38 -14.15
CA ASP A 130 24.32 -5.69 -15.43
C ASP A 130 23.42 -6.28 -16.53
N ASN A 131 22.81 -7.45 -16.28
CA ASN A 131 22.06 -8.17 -17.29
C ASN A 131 20.55 -7.97 -17.14
N ARG A 132 19.88 -7.59 -18.24
CA ARG A 132 18.41 -7.53 -18.34
C ARG A 132 17.74 -8.91 -18.27
N ASP A 133 18.55 -9.96 -18.15
CA ASP A 133 18.11 -11.35 -18.15
C ASP A 133 17.46 -11.76 -16.82
N THR A 134 17.58 -10.95 -15.76
CA THR A 134 16.84 -11.20 -14.51
C THR A 134 15.39 -10.72 -14.62
N SER A 135 14.46 -11.66 -14.51
CA SER A 135 13.02 -11.40 -14.37
C SER A 135 12.59 -11.52 -12.91
N ILE A 136 11.73 -10.61 -12.44
CA ILE A 136 11.13 -10.64 -11.10
C ILE A 136 9.62 -10.72 -11.28
N SER A 137 9.00 -11.78 -10.77
CA SER A 137 7.57 -12.06 -10.99
C SER A 137 6.75 -11.96 -9.70
N ASP A 138 5.54 -11.42 -9.81
CA ASP A 138 4.52 -11.44 -8.77
C ASP A 138 3.18 -11.90 -9.40
N PRO A 139 2.68 -13.11 -9.06
CA PRO A 139 1.51 -13.71 -9.68
C PRO A 139 0.16 -13.13 -9.21
N CYS A 140 0.15 -12.28 -8.17
CA CYS A 140 -1.04 -11.63 -7.60
C CYS A 140 -0.69 -10.19 -7.20
N CYS A 141 -0.23 -9.40 -8.18
CA CYS A 141 0.58 -8.22 -7.91
C CYS A 141 -0.18 -7.02 -7.31
N GLY A 142 -1.51 -7.05 -7.29
CA GLY A 142 -2.34 -5.96 -6.78
C GLY A 142 -2.04 -4.66 -7.52
N SER A 143 -1.69 -3.61 -6.77
CA SER A 143 -1.26 -2.32 -7.33
C SER A 143 0.21 -2.28 -7.76
N GLY A 144 0.95 -3.39 -7.67
CA GLY A 144 2.32 -3.55 -8.14
C GLY A 144 3.41 -3.06 -7.18
N ILE A 145 3.08 -2.77 -5.91
CA ILE A 145 4.06 -2.25 -4.94
C ILE A 145 5.19 -3.23 -4.60
N PRO A 146 4.94 -4.53 -4.38
CA PRO A 146 6.03 -5.51 -4.21
C PRO A 146 7.03 -5.49 -5.37
N LEU A 147 6.54 -5.46 -6.63
CA LEU A 147 7.38 -5.36 -7.82
C LEU A 147 8.17 -4.04 -7.87
N ILE A 148 7.57 -2.93 -7.46
CA ILE A 148 8.25 -1.63 -7.43
C ILE A 148 9.39 -1.64 -6.43
N GLU A 149 9.19 -2.15 -5.22
CA GLU A 149 10.23 -2.24 -4.19
C GLU A 149 11.37 -3.17 -4.63
N ALA A 150 11.04 -4.35 -5.19
CA ALA A 150 12.05 -5.23 -5.77
C ALA A 150 12.82 -4.56 -6.93
N GLY A 151 12.12 -3.83 -7.80
CA GLY A 151 12.72 -3.07 -8.90
C GLY A 151 13.50 -1.83 -8.46
N LYS A 152 13.42 -1.39 -7.19
CA LYS A 152 14.34 -0.37 -6.63
C LYS A 152 15.71 -1.01 -6.34
N LEU A 153 15.72 -2.24 -5.86
CA LEU A 153 16.94 -3.02 -5.60
C LEU A 153 17.56 -3.57 -6.90
N ARG A 154 16.74 -3.89 -7.91
CA ARG A 154 17.19 -4.33 -9.25
C ARG A 154 16.61 -3.45 -10.37
N PRO A 155 17.16 -2.24 -10.61
CA PRO A 155 16.60 -1.30 -11.60
C PRO A 155 16.59 -1.79 -13.06
N LYS A 156 17.43 -2.77 -13.40
CA LYS A 156 17.53 -3.34 -14.75
C LYS A 156 16.70 -4.60 -14.97
N ALA A 157 16.08 -5.14 -13.91
CA ALA A 157 15.26 -6.35 -14.02
C ALA A 157 13.98 -6.09 -14.82
N GLU A 158 13.50 -7.14 -15.50
CA GLU A 158 12.17 -7.15 -16.10
C GLU A 158 11.14 -7.53 -15.04
N LEU A 159 10.21 -6.63 -14.73
CA LEU A 159 9.18 -6.86 -13.71
C LEU A 159 7.96 -7.50 -14.37
N VAL A 160 7.48 -8.64 -13.87
CA VAL A 160 6.31 -9.35 -14.39
C VAL A 160 5.24 -9.41 -13.31
N GLY A 161 4.12 -8.73 -13.52
CA GLY A 161 2.99 -8.77 -12.61
C GLY A 161 1.79 -9.44 -13.26
N GLN A 162 1.08 -10.27 -12.51
CA GLN A 162 -0.22 -10.80 -12.90
C GLN A 162 -1.24 -10.53 -11.81
N ASP A 163 -2.47 -10.16 -12.20
CA ASP A 163 -3.58 -10.03 -11.27
C ASP A 163 -4.91 -10.40 -11.94
N ILE A 164 -5.83 -11.00 -11.18
CA ILE A 164 -7.14 -11.38 -11.68
C ILE A 164 -8.10 -10.18 -11.78
N ASP A 165 -7.89 -9.15 -10.95
CA ASP A 165 -8.69 -7.93 -10.95
C ASP A 165 -8.13 -6.94 -11.98
N ALA A 166 -8.95 -6.65 -12.99
CA ALA A 166 -8.60 -5.74 -14.07
C ALA A 166 -8.32 -4.30 -13.60
N ARG A 167 -8.81 -3.90 -12.42
CA ARG A 167 -8.49 -2.60 -11.81
C ARG A 167 -7.10 -2.66 -11.21
N CYS A 168 -6.76 -3.69 -10.45
CA CYS A 168 -5.41 -3.92 -9.91
C CYS A 168 -4.36 -3.95 -11.02
N ALA A 169 -4.58 -4.73 -12.08
CA ALA A 169 -3.66 -4.77 -13.23
C ALA A 169 -3.44 -3.37 -13.86
N ARG A 170 -4.47 -2.54 -13.95
CA ARG A 170 -4.33 -1.15 -14.44
C ARG A 170 -3.62 -0.24 -13.45
N LEU A 171 -3.87 -0.40 -12.15
CA LEU A 171 -3.14 0.31 -11.10
C LEU A 171 -1.65 -0.03 -11.16
N ALA A 172 -1.30 -1.32 -11.24
CA ALA A 172 0.07 -1.77 -11.41
C ALA A 172 0.72 -1.19 -12.68
N ALA A 173 0.02 -1.20 -13.81
CA ALA A 173 0.54 -0.62 -15.05
C ALA A 173 0.82 0.89 -14.93
N ILE A 174 -0.08 1.66 -14.32
CA ILE A 174 0.14 3.10 -14.05
C ILE A 174 1.30 3.29 -13.08
N ASN A 175 1.32 2.53 -11.98
CA ASN A 175 2.33 2.61 -10.93
C ASN A 175 3.74 2.32 -11.46
N LEU A 176 3.92 1.28 -12.28
CA LEU A 176 5.20 0.96 -12.91
C LEU A 176 5.55 1.97 -14.02
N GLY A 177 4.58 2.33 -14.86
CA GLY A 177 4.79 3.23 -16.00
C GLY A 177 5.23 4.63 -15.59
N LEU A 178 4.59 5.22 -14.59
CA LEU A 178 4.95 6.54 -14.05
C LEU A 178 6.30 6.54 -13.31
N ARG A 179 6.69 5.40 -12.73
CA ARG A 179 8.00 5.20 -12.08
C ARG A 179 9.11 4.76 -13.05
N GLN A 180 8.85 4.80 -14.36
CA GLN A 180 9.82 4.45 -15.40
C GLN A 180 10.41 3.04 -15.24
N LYS A 181 9.61 2.09 -14.72
CA LYS A 181 9.99 0.68 -14.67
C LYS A 181 9.76 0.02 -16.02
N TYR A 182 10.39 -1.13 -16.22
CA TYR A 182 10.25 -1.96 -17.41
C TYR A 182 9.68 -3.31 -17.01
N GLY A 183 8.66 -3.76 -17.73
CA GLY A 183 7.95 -4.96 -17.31
C GLY A 183 6.75 -5.36 -18.15
N TRP A 184 6.04 -6.37 -17.67
CA TRP A 184 4.79 -6.89 -18.21
C TRP A 184 3.76 -6.91 -17.09
N ILE A 185 2.55 -6.42 -17.37
CA ILE A 185 1.40 -6.56 -16.47
C ILE A 185 0.32 -7.35 -17.19
N ILE A 186 -0.10 -8.45 -16.60
CA ILE A 186 -1.06 -9.40 -17.16
C ILE A 186 -2.33 -9.33 -16.31
N CYS A 187 -3.47 -9.10 -16.95
CA CYS A 187 -4.75 -9.32 -16.30
C CYS A 187 -5.24 -10.72 -16.63
N GLY A 188 -5.44 -11.56 -15.62
CA GLY A 188 -5.76 -12.95 -15.83
C GLY A 188 -5.70 -13.79 -14.56
N ASN A 189 -6.27 -14.98 -14.62
CA ASN A 189 -6.21 -15.92 -13.51
C ASN A 189 -4.93 -16.76 -13.61
N THR A 190 -4.02 -16.56 -12.66
CA THR A 190 -2.72 -17.23 -12.61
C THR A 190 -2.87 -18.75 -12.48
N LEU A 191 -3.89 -19.23 -11.76
CA LEU A 191 -4.11 -20.67 -11.55
C LEU A 191 -4.66 -21.38 -12.81
N THR A 192 -5.56 -20.73 -13.54
CA THR A 192 -6.15 -21.30 -14.77
C THR A 192 -5.37 -20.95 -16.03
N SER A 193 -4.37 -20.05 -15.93
CA SER A 193 -3.63 -19.47 -17.05
C SER A 193 -4.51 -18.71 -18.06
N GLU A 194 -5.73 -18.31 -17.66
CA GLU A 194 -6.60 -17.46 -18.47
C GLU A 194 -6.05 -16.03 -18.49
N VAL A 195 -5.96 -15.43 -19.68
CA VAL A 195 -5.49 -14.06 -19.87
C VAL A 195 -6.56 -13.23 -20.53
N GLN A 196 -6.90 -12.09 -19.92
CA GLN A 196 -7.86 -11.13 -20.44
C GLN A 196 -7.17 -10.06 -21.31
N PHE A 197 -6.10 -9.45 -20.80
CA PHE A 197 -5.29 -8.47 -21.53
C PHE A 197 -3.87 -8.40 -20.96
N VAL A 198 -2.94 -7.84 -21.74
CA VAL A 198 -1.54 -7.68 -21.35
C VAL A 198 -1.06 -6.27 -21.67
N TYR A 199 -0.34 -5.67 -20.72
CA TYR A 199 0.38 -4.41 -20.90
C TYR A 199 1.89 -4.62 -20.88
N ARG A 200 2.57 -4.12 -21.91
CA ARG A 200 4.00 -3.89 -21.91
C ARG A 200 4.29 -2.52 -21.29
N ILE A 201 5.08 -2.52 -20.22
CA ILE A 201 5.52 -1.31 -19.54
C ILE A 201 6.95 -0.96 -19.98
N GLY A 202 7.14 0.31 -20.33
CA GLY A 202 8.44 0.85 -20.72
C GLY A 202 8.29 2.01 -21.72
N SER A 203 9.30 2.86 -21.79
CA SER A 203 9.27 4.00 -22.71
C SER A 203 9.30 3.57 -24.17
N PHE A 204 8.33 4.02 -24.97
CA PHE A 204 8.31 3.84 -26.41
C PHE A 204 7.85 5.10 -27.13
N PHE A 205 8.02 5.10 -28.45
CA PHE A 205 7.48 6.14 -29.32
C PHE A 205 6.47 5.55 -30.30
N HIS A 206 5.39 6.29 -30.52
CA HIS A 206 4.41 6.02 -31.56
C HIS A 206 4.39 7.19 -32.55
N LYS A 207 4.31 6.90 -33.84
CA LYS A 207 4.20 7.91 -34.90
C LYS A 207 2.77 7.86 -35.43
N GLY A 208 1.96 8.79 -34.95
CA GLY A 208 0.57 8.96 -35.37
C GLY A 208 0.40 10.07 -36.40
N PRO A 209 -0.84 10.32 -36.86
CA PRO A 209 -1.17 11.41 -37.77
C PRO A 209 -0.79 12.80 -37.23
N GLN A 210 -0.84 12.98 -35.90
CA GLN A 210 -0.52 14.25 -35.23
C GLN A 210 0.97 14.39 -34.84
N GLY A 211 1.81 13.44 -35.26
CA GLY A 211 3.25 13.46 -35.03
C GLY A 211 3.75 12.34 -34.14
N ARG A 212 4.94 12.54 -33.57
CA ARG A 212 5.59 11.55 -32.70
C ARG A 212 5.19 11.79 -31.24
N ARG A 213 4.61 10.78 -30.61
CA ARG A 213 4.25 10.77 -29.18
C ARG A 213 5.11 9.77 -28.42
N ARG A 214 5.29 10.02 -27.12
CA ARG A 214 5.97 9.10 -26.19
C ARG A 214 4.93 8.48 -25.26
N GLY A 215 5.03 7.18 -25.07
CA GLY A 215 4.17 6.40 -24.18
C GLY A 215 5.01 5.58 -23.20
N VAL A 216 4.36 5.09 -22.16
CA VAL A 216 4.98 4.24 -21.13
C VAL A 216 4.21 2.93 -20.90
N ILE A 217 2.98 2.82 -21.42
CA ILE A 217 2.15 1.61 -21.36
C ILE A 217 1.68 1.27 -22.78
N ARG A 218 1.81 0.01 -23.18
CA ARG A 218 1.32 -0.45 -24.48
C ARG A 218 0.51 -1.72 -24.28
N GLU A 219 -0.70 -1.78 -24.81
CA GLU A 219 -1.42 -3.05 -24.91
C GLU A 219 -0.79 -3.96 -25.95
N VAL A 220 -0.59 -5.22 -25.57
CA VAL A 220 0.01 -6.26 -26.41
C VAL A 220 -0.97 -7.43 -26.44
N PRO A 221 -1.29 -7.97 -27.62
CA PRO A 221 -2.09 -9.20 -27.72
C PRO A 221 -1.43 -10.33 -26.90
N PRO A 222 -2.19 -11.11 -26.11
CA PRO A 222 -1.62 -12.17 -25.27
C PRO A 222 -0.69 -13.12 -26.03
N GLU A 223 -0.99 -13.42 -27.29
CA GLU A 223 -0.21 -14.33 -28.14
C GLU A 223 1.21 -13.79 -28.46
N GLN A 224 1.43 -12.49 -28.28
CA GLN A 224 2.70 -11.80 -28.52
C GLN A 224 3.48 -11.54 -27.22
N CYS A 225 2.94 -11.94 -26.06
CA CYS A 225 3.59 -11.77 -24.77
C CYS A 225 4.63 -12.90 -24.54
N PRO A 226 5.93 -12.59 -24.49
CA PRO A 226 6.98 -13.61 -24.40
C PRO A 226 7.02 -14.31 -23.03
N VAL A 227 6.53 -13.65 -21.98
CA VAL A 227 6.56 -14.19 -20.62
C VAL A 227 5.42 -15.18 -20.34
N LEU A 228 4.37 -15.24 -21.15
CA LEU A 228 3.24 -16.15 -20.89
C LEU A 228 3.61 -17.64 -21.04
N PRO A 229 4.33 -18.08 -22.09
CA PRO A 229 4.81 -19.46 -22.17
C PRO A 229 5.71 -19.83 -20.98
N GLU A 230 6.62 -18.93 -20.59
CA GLU A 230 7.55 -19.13 -19.47
C GLU A 230 6.78 -19.29 -18.15
N LEU A 231 5.82 -18.40 -17.88
CA LEU A 231 4.95 -18.47 -16.70
C LEU A 231 4.14 -19.78 -16.66
N GLN A 232 3.60 -20.23 -17.80
CA GLN A 232 2.87 -21.49 -17.88
C GLN A 232 3.78 -22.70 -17.61
N HIS A 233 5.03 -22.69 -18.10
CA HIS A 233 5.99 -23.77 -17.87
C HIS A 233 6.44 -23.81 -16.41
N HIS A 234 6.83 -22.68 -15.82
CA HIS A 234 7.23 -22.60 -14.42
C HIS A 234 6.11 -22.98 -13.47
N THR A 235 4.87 -22.56 -13.75
CA THR A 235 3.71 -22.92 -12.93
C THR A 235 3.46 -24.43 -12.99
N LYS A 236 3.52 -25.04 -14.18
CA LYS A 236 3.39 -26.51 -14.32
C LYS A 236 4.53 -27.25 -13.62
N GLN A 237 5.77 -26.80 -13.75
CA GLN A 237 6.91 -27.42 -13.07
C GLN A 237 6.78 -27.30 -11.56
N SER A 238 6.53 -26.10 -11.02
CA SER A 238 6.33 -25.92 -9.57
C SER A 238 5.16 -26.75 -9.03
N LEU A 239 4.05 -26.85 -9.77
CA LEU A 239 2.94 -27.73 -9.40
C LEU A 239 3.35 -29.20 -9.44
N LEU A 240 4.06 -29.64 -10.49
CA LEU A 240 4.57 -31.01 -10.59
C LEU A 240 5.57 -31.31 -9.47
N ASP A 241 6.48 -30.40 -9.16
CA ASP A 241 7.44 -30.52 -8.07
C ASP A 241 6.72 -30.59 -6.71
N THR A 242 5.67 -29.80 -6.51
CA THR A 242 4.83 -29.86 -5.30
C THR A 242 4.06 -31.18 -5.21
N LEU A 243 3.59 -31.71 -6.34
CA LEU A 243 2.87 -33.01 -6.41
C LEU A 243 3.84 -34.20 -6.28
N ASP A 244 5.07 -34.05 -6.76
CA ASP A 244 6.17 -35.00 -6.62
C ASP A 244 6.70 -35.01 -5.17
N GLU A 245 6.71 -33.86 -4.49
CA GLU A 245 6.95 -33.76 -3.04
C GLU A 245 5.80 -34.39 -2.22
N GLU A 246 4.56 -34.38 -2.72
CA GLU A 246 3.42 -35.06 -2.09
C GLU A 246 3.28 -36.56 -2.48
N SER A 247 4.14 -37.10 -3.36
CA SER A 247 4.12 -38.52 -3.72
C SER A 247 5.25 -39.34 -3.07
N PHE A 248 4.98 -39.67 -1.80
CA PHE A 248 5.51 -40.78 -0.99
C PHE A 248 7.01 -40.80 -0.63
N PRO A 249 7.36 -40.74 0.68
CA PRO A 249 8.33 -41.66 1.22
C PRO A 249 7.68 -43.05 1.39
N ASN A 250 8.29 -44.04 0.75
CA ASN A 250 8.06 -45.45 1.01
C ASN A 250 8.11 -45.76 2.52
N SER A 251 7.15 -46.55 2.99
CA SER A 251 7.06 -47.16 4.34
C SER A 251 7.34 -46.22 5.52
N VAL A 252 6.28 -45.75 6.18
CA VAL A 252 6.38 -45.16 7.52
C VAL A 252 6.99 -46.19 8.48
N PRO A 253 8.20 -45.98 9.03
CA PRO A 253 8.53 -46.62 10.30
C PRO A 253 7.69 -45.90 11.37
N GLU A 254 7.00 -46.64 12.24
CA GLU A 254 6.35 -46.05 13.41
C GLU A 254 7.36 -45.18 14.18
N GLN A 255 7.30 -43.85 14.04
CA GLN A 255 8.07 -42.93 14.87
C GLN A 255 7.43 -41.53 14.97
N ASN A 256 6.99 -41.25 16.19
CA ASN A 256 6.75 -39.99 16.88
C ASN A 256 5.86 -38.92 16.23
N VAL A 257 4.60 -38.95 16.67
CA VAL A 257 3.74 -37.77 16.86
C VAL A 257 4.56 -36.63 17.50
N PRO A 258 4.48 -35.36 17.04
CA PRO A 258 5.18 -34.27 17.71
C PRO A 258 4.72 -34.21 19.16
N GLN A 259 5.69 -34.28 20.08
CA GLN A 259 5.42 -34.17 21.50
C GLN A 259 4.78 -32.80 21.73
N ILE A 260 3.58 -32.79 22.30
CA ILE A 260 3.00 -31.58 22.89
C ILE A 260 4.06 -31.04 23.84
N ILE A 261 4.63 -29.88 23.52
CA ILE A 261 5.55 -29.21 24.43
C ILE A 261 4.68 -28.71 25.58
N GLU A 262 4.73 -29.40 26.72
CA GLU A 262 4.14 -28.87 27.95
C GLU A 262 4.88 -27.58 28.30
N ILE A 263 4.12 -26.48 28.33
CA ILE A 263 4.64 -25.18 28.76
C ILE A 263 5.01 -25.31 30.24
N PRO A 264 6.29 -25.12 30.63
CA PRO A 264 6.68 -25.25 32.03
C PRO A 264 5.90 -24.27 32.91
N ASP A 265 5.49 -24.71 34.11
CA ASP A 265 4.69 -23.90 35.05
C ASP A 265 5.27 -22.50 35.35
N TRP A 266 6.58 -22.32 35.20
CA TRP A 266 7.21 -21.02 35.42
C TRP A 266 6.89 -19.99 34.33
N VAL A 267 6.58 -20.42 33.10
CA VAL A 267 6.16 -19.54 32.01
C VAL A 267 4.72 -19.05 32.26
N LEU A 268 3.82 -19.92 32.71
CA LEU A 268 2.48 -19.54 33.17
C LEU A 268 2.53 -18.58 34.38
N ARG A 269 3.48 -18.79 35.30
CA ARG A 269 3.70 -17.85 36.43
C ARG A 269 4.21 -16.48 35.97
N LEU A 270 4.99 -16.40 34.88
CA LEU A 270 5.46 -15.12 34.34
C LEU A 270 4.31 -14.28 33.77
N GLU A 271 3.38 -14.90 33.05
CA GLU A 271 2.19 -14.20 32.54
C GLU A 271 1.32 -13.67 33.69
N GLN A 272 1.17 -14.45 34.77
CA GLN A 272 0.45 -14.02 35.97
C GLN A 272 1.16 -12.87 36.71
N CYS A 273 2.49 -12.91 36.80
CA CYS A 273 3.28 -11.81 37.38
C CYS A 273 3.19 -10.53 36.54
N HIS A 274 3.19 -10.63 35.21
CA HIS A 274 3.03 -9.49 34.32
C HIS A 274 1.63 -8.87 34.44
N ALA A 275 0.58 -9.69 34.49
CA ALA A 275 -0.79 -9.24 34.69
C ALA A 275 -0.99 -8.56 36.07
N LEU A 276 -0.29 -9.03 37.11
CA LEU A 276 -0.30 -8.40 38.43
C LEU A 276 0.48 -7.07 38.46
N GLN A 277 1.54 -6.92 37.66
CA GLN A 277 2.25 -5.65 37.51
C GLN A 277 1.40 -4.61 36.77
N GLU A 278 0.74 -4.97 35.67
CA GLU A 278 -0.18 -4.08 34.94
C GLU A 278 -1.33 -3.61 35.83
N GLN A 279 -1.91 -4.50 36.66
CA GLN A 279 -2.95 -4.14 37.62
C GLN A 279 -2.44 -3.24 38.76
N SER A 280 -1.19 -3.39 39.19
CA SER A 280 -0.58 -2.55 40.21
C SER A 280 -0.24 -1.14 39.70
N GLU A 281 0.15 -1.01 38.43
CA GLU A 281 0.38 0.29 37.78
C GLU A 281 -0.93 1.03 37.48
N GLU A 282 -2.00 0.33 37.14
CA GLU A 282 -3.34 0.91 36.98
C GLU A 282 -3.97 1.35 38.32
N GLN A 283 -3.71 0.63 39.41
CA GLN A 283 -4.20 1.00 40.75
C GLN A 283 -3.44 2.21 41.34
N GLN A 284 -2.15 2.39 41.03
CA GLN A 284 -1.38 3.56 41.44
C GLN A 284 -1.72 4.84 40.65
N ASN A 285 -2.26 4.72 39.43
CA ASN A 285 -2.67 5.86 38.60
C ASN A 285 -4.18 6.18 38.62
N SER A 286 -4.96 5.53 39.48
CA SER A 286 -6.40 5.80 39.64
C SER A 286 -6.66 7.09 40.46
N PRO A 287 -7.66 7.95 40.11
CA PRO A 287 -7.86 9.26 40.75
C PRO A 287 -8.28 9.20 42.23
N ILE A 288 -8.62 8.01 42.73
CA ILE A 288 -9.15 7.81 44.08
C ILE A 288 -8.01 7.82 45.12
N HIS A 289 -6.80 7.33 44.78
CA HIS A 289 -5.68 7.25 45.74
C HIS A 289 -5.00 8.58 46.05
N ARG A 290 -5.09 9.60 45.18
CA ARG A 290 -4.57 10.96 45.47
C ARG A 290 -5.40 11.75 46.50
N SER A 291 -6.58 11.25 46.87
CA SER A 291 -7.47 11.92 47.82
C SER A 291 -7.31 11.46 49.27
N GLU A 292 -6.64 10.32 49.51
CA GLU A 292 -6.40 9.78 50.86
C GLU A 292 -5.06 10.21 51.47
N GLU A 293 -4.01 10.47 50.66
CA GLU A 293 -2.77 11.07 51.16
C GLU A 293 -2.97 12.52 51.65
N ASN A 294 -3.91 13.27 51.06
CA ASN A 294 -4.25 14.63 51.51
C ASN A 294 -5.19 14.69 52.73
N ARG A 295 -5.65 13.54 53.25
CA ARG A 295 -6.55 13.45 54.42
C ARG A 295 -5.87 12.93 55.68
N ALA A 296 -4.68 12.34 55.58
CA ALA A 296 -3.95 11.79 56.72
C ALA A 296 -3.05 12.80 57.46
N GLU A 297 -2.84 14.00 56.92
CA GLU A 297 -2.07 15.07 57.59
C GLU A 297 -2.95 16.18 58.23
N GLY A 298 -4.27 16.14 58.04
CA GLY A 298 -5.23 17.05 58.67
C GLY A 298 -5.96 16.38 59.83
N ASP A 299 -5.92 17.00 61.01
CA ASP A 299 -6.53 16.58 62.30
C ASP A 299 -5.68 15.59 63.11
N LEU A 300 -4.77 15.97 64.02
CA LEU A 300 -4.77 17.08 64.98
C LEU A 300 -6.07 17.21 65.77
N LYS A 301 -6.01 16.80 67.05
CA LYS A 301 -6.17 17.70 68.23
C LYS A 301 -5.95 16.89 69.50
N THR A 302 -5.08 17.31 70.41
CA THR A 302 -5.43 18.26 71.50
C THR A 302 -4.12 18.75 72.16
N ASP A 303 -3.83 20.05 72.10
CA ASP A 303 -3.99 21.09 73.15
C ASP A 303 -2.70 21.39 73.94
N THR A 304 -2.11 22.58 73.76
CA THR A 304 -2.04 23.68 74.76
C THR A 304 -1.04 24.81 74.41
N ALA A 305 -1.50 26.04 74.70
CA ALA A 305 -0.78 27.28 75.08
C ALA A 305 0.01 28.16 74.04
N LYS A 306 -0.39 29.45 74.03
CA LYS A 306 0.05 30.67 73.29
C LYS A 306 1.34 31.33 73.88
N PRO A 307 1.81 32.54 73.44
CA PRO A 307 2.16 33.07 72.09
C PRO A 307 3.43 33.99 72.07
N GLN A 308 3.98 34.40 70.89
CA GLN A 308 4.43 35.79 70.56
C GLN A 308 5.16 35.95 69.18
N LYS A 309 5.04 37.16 68.62
CA LYS A 309 5.45 37.80 67.32
C LYS A 309 6.99 38.09 67.16
N PRO A 310 7.53 38.79 66.12
CA PRO A 310 7.48 38.66 64.63
C PRO A 310 8.84 39.00 63.87
N SER A 311 8.86 38.86 62.51
CA SER A 311 9.65 39.61 61.47
C SER A 311 11.19 39.37 61.28
N PRO A 312 11.88 39.91 60.23
CA PRO A 312 11.73 39.78 58.75
C PRO A 312 13.09 39.63 57.97
N GLU A 313 13.11 39.88 56.63
CA GLU A 313 14.25 40.22 55.71
C GLU A 313 15.12 39.07 55.12
N ASN A 314 15.62 39.04 53.87
CA ASN A 314 15.82 40.01 52.77
C ASN A 314 15.91 39.33 51.37
N ASP A 315 15.62 40.13 50.35
CA ASP A 315 16.06 40.23 48.94
C ASP A 315 17.14 39.28 48.37
N ASP A 316 16.95 38.80 47.11
CA ASP A 316 17.57 39.43 45.91
C ASP A 316 17.23 38.70 44.58
N GLU A 317 17.08 39.50 43.51
CA GLU A 317 16.71 39.14 42.12
C GLU A 317 17.91 38.71 41.22
N PRO A 318 17.66 38.16 40.00
CA PRO A 318 18.63 37.48 39.14
C PRO A 318 19.12 38.35 37.95
N PRO A 319 19.91 37.79 36.99
CA PRO A 319 19.95 38.36 35.65
C PRO A 319 19.61 37.40 34.49
N LYS A 320 18.98 37.99 33.47
CA LYS A 320 18.70 37.48 32.11
C LYS A 320 19.78 37.94 31.12
N THR A 321 20.05 37.16 30.07
CA THR A 321 20.56 37.65 28.75
C THR A 321 20.25 36.56 27.70
N GLN A 322 19.31 36.72 26.75
CA GLN A 322 19.34 37.33 25.40
C GLN A 322 20.29 36.71 24.32
N GLN A 323 19.64 36.13 23.30
CA GLN A 323 19.88 36.08 21.83
C GLN A 323 21.28 36.28 21.21
N ALA A 324 21.62 35.40 20.25
CA ALA A 324 22.18 35.80 18.94
C ALA A 324 21.96 34.72 17.86
N LEU A 325 21.75 35.20 16.63
CA LEU A 325 21.65 34.49 15.34
C LEU A 325 22.90 33.66 14.99
N PHE A 326 22.69 32.51 14.33
CA PHE A 326 23.10 32.20 12.94
C PHE A 326 22.33 30.96 12.45
#